data_AF-A0A931CHG8-F1
#
_entry.id   AF-A0A931CHG8-F1
#
_cell.length_a   1.000
_cell.length_b   1.000
_cell.length_c   1.000
_cell.angle_alpha   90.00
_cell.angle_beta   90.00
_cell.angle_gamma   90.00
#
_symmetry.space_group_name_H-M   'P 1'
#
loop_
_entity.id
_entity.type
_entity.pdbx_description
1 polymer ?
#
loop_
_entity_poly.entity_id
_entity_poly.type
_entity_poly.pdbx_seq_one_letter_code
_entity_poly.pdbx_strand_id
1 'polypeptide(L)'
;MLSPRRRPALAAVAALLAVLIPAPASAVPGQDCAEPGRAEIGGSWPRAALQADAVSPLANGFGVVVAVLSTGVDAGQPQLDGRVSAGVDVVDQAGAANQDCTGTGTQVAGVIAGQRGGGDADVAGLAPGSRILPIRVLLDDPAGSESNPALLARGITAAVQNDADVIVVAAAVYQNQQQLRVAVAGAVDQGVVVVAAAGDLGGPDDGNPTPFPAAYPGVIGVGAIDQNGRISPSSQRGDYVDLVAPGVAVPTLQTGRGLVEVDGTAVAAGFVGAAAALLRDRREDLGPQAVAQVLTATASPAPIGEAFGAGVVDPVAAVTGRLVDPDPRPLPALDPAPPPDTATDRLRRAIALVGAGIAAIVAVAVLLAAAAIRRSRRRHWRPALAPPAPVHDEPLEPGPPVMLLDERPGSG
;
A
#
# COMPACT_ATOMS: atom_id res chain seq x y z
N MET A 1 -15.59 -80.12 -70.58
CA MET A 1 -14.50 -80.34 -69.61
C MET A 1 -13.24 -79.74 -70.18
N LEU A 2 -12.76 -78.61 -69.66
CA LEU A 2 -11.39 -78.13 -69.82
C LEU A 2 -11.21 -76.86 -68.95
N SER A 3 -10.26 -76.97 -68.03
CA SER A 3 -9.47 -75.89 -67.43
C SER A 3 -8.06 -76.48 -67.30
N PRO A 4 -6.96 -75.71 -67.12
CA PRO A 4 -6.78 -74.25 -67.12
C PRO A 4 -5.62 -73.81 -68.04
N ARG A 5 -5.39 -72.49 -68.19
CA ARG A 5 -4.04 -71.88 -68.03
C ARG A 5 -4.08 -70.34 -68.07
N ARG A 6 -3.79 -69.77 -66.90
CA ARG A 6 -2.89 -68.64 -66.57
C ARG A 6 -2.90 -67.39 -67.48
N ARG A 7 -3.27 -66.25 -66.88
CA ARG A 7 -2.80 -64.90 -67.27
C ARG A 7 -2.07 -64.23 -66.10
N PRO A 8 -1.08 -63.36 -66.37
CA PRO A 8 -0.09 -62.92 -65.40
C PRO A 8 -0.55 -61.74 -64.54
N ALA A 9 0.12 -61.62 -63.40
CA ALA A 9 0.01 -60.57 -62.41
C ALA A 9 0.39 -59.18 -62.96
N LEU A 10 -0.43 -58.18 -62.62
CA LEU A 10 -0.04 -56.78 -62.56
C LEU A 10 -0.35 -56.31 -61.13
N ALA A 11 0.71 -56.05 -60.39
CA ALA A 11 0.68 -55.58 -59.02
C ALA A 11 0.19 -54.13 -58.98
N ALA A 12 -0.90 -53.89 -58.25
CA ALA A 12 -1.29 -52.55 -57.82
C ALA A 12 -0.64 -52.30 -56.45
N VAL A 13 0.37 -51.42 -56.43
CA VAL A 13 0.92 -50.84 -55.20
C VAL A 13 -0.08 -49.77 -54.74
N ALA A 14 -0.93 -50.11 -53.77
CA ALA A 14 -1.68 -49.12 -53.00
C ALA A 14 -0.87 -48.81 -51.74
N ALA A 15 -0.17 -47.68 -51.76
CA ALA A 15 0.48 -47.13 -50.57
C ALA A 15 -0.59 -46.66 -49.59
N LEU A 16 -0.84 -47.42 -48.52
CA LEU A 16 -1.55 -46.93 -47.34
C LEU A 16 -0.61 -45.99 -46.58
N LEU A 17 -0.80 -44.68 -46.79
CA LEU A 17 -0.38 -43.66 -45.84
C LEU A 17 -1.27 -43.79 -44.59
N ALA A 18 -0.80 -44.57 -43.61
CA ALA A 18 -1.32 -44.49 -42.25
C ALA A 18 -0.87 -43.15 -41.66
N VAL A 19 -1.72 -42.13 -41.78
CA VAL A 19 -1.63 -40.92 -40.97
C VAL A 19 -1.81 -41.38 -39.52
N LEU A 20 -0.73 -41.35 -38.73
CA LEU A 20 -0.86 -41.36 -37.27
C LEU A 20 -1.60 -40.07 -36.91
N ILE A 21 -2.92 -40.18 -36.73
CA ILE A 21 -3.68 -39.18 -36.00
C ILE A 21 -3.24 -39.36 -34.55
N PRO A 22 -2.55 -38.40 -33.91
CA PRO A 22 -2.36 -38.48 -32.47
C PRO A 22 -3.75 -38.52 -31.85
N ALA A 23 -4.02 -39.58 -31.08
CA ALA A 23 -5.21 -39.62 -30.26
C ALA A 23 -5.27 -38.30 -29.48
N PRO A 24 -6.42 -37.61 -29.40
CA PRO A 24 -6.55 -36.48 -28.51
C PRO A 24 -6.20 -37.01 -27.12
N ALA A 25 -5.10 -36.52 -26.56
CA ALA A 25 -4.86 -36.63 -25.13
C ALA A 25 -6.18 -36.21 -24.48
N SER A 26 -6.79 -37.12 -23.72
CA SER A 26 -8.01 -36.82 -23.01
C SER A 26 -7.69 -35.65 -22.11
N ALA A 27 -8.11 -34.44 -22.52
CA ALA A 27 -8.07 -33.28 -21.68
C ALA A 27 -8.92 -33.64 -20.46
N VAL A 28 -8.28 -33.66 -19.30
CA VAL A 28 -8.97 -33.54 -18.02
C VAL A 28 -9.91 -32.33 -18.18
N PRO A 29 -11.20 -32.43 -17.82
CA PRO A 29 -12.11 -31.29 -17.88
C PRO A 29 -11.44 -30.10 -17.17
N GLY A 30 -11.22 -29.02 -17.92
CA GLY A 30 -10.38 -27.91 -17.50
C GLY A 30 -10.90 -27.29 -16.20
N GLN A 31 -10.05 -27.29 -15.17
CA GLN A 31 -10.14 -26.26 -14.15
C GLN A 31 -9.69 -24.95 -14.82
N ASP A 32 -10.57 -23.95 -14.85
CA ASP A 32 -10.24 -22.59 -15.30
C ASP A 32 -9.30 -21.95 -14.26
N CYS A 33 -8.02 -22.34 -14.28
CA CYS A 33 -7.00 -21.72 -13.46
C CYS A 33 -6.76 -20.28 -13.90
N ALA A 34 -6.27 -19.47 -12.96
CA ALA A 34 -5.98 -18.07 -13.17
C ALA A 34 -4.98 -17.88 -14.32
N GLU A 35 -5.30 -16.93 -15.19
CA GLU A 35 -4.45 -16.60 -16.33
C GLU A 35 -3.11 -15.98 -15.87
N PRO A 36 -2.03 -16.19 -16.64
CA PRO A 36 -0.76 -15.53 -16.39
C PRO A 36 -0.89 -14.01 -16.31
N GLY A 37 -0.06 -13.41 -15.47
CA GLY A 37 -0.03 -11.97 -15.23
C GLY A 37 0.60 -11.17 -16.38
N ARG A 38 0.64 -9.85 -16.18
CA ARG A 38 1.30 -8.90 -17.09
C ARG A 38 2.81 -9.00 -16.96
N ALA A 39 3.55 -8.65 -18.02
CA ALA A 39 5.01 -8.67 -17.97
C ALA A 39 5.60 -7.57 -17.05
N GLU A 40 4.93 -6.41 -16.97
CA GLU A 40 5.39 -5.24 -16.22
C GLU A 40 4.20 -4.54 -15.55
N ILE A 41 4.42 -3.95 -14.37
CA ILE A 41 3.45 -3.13 -13.64
C ILE A 41 4.23 -1.95 -13.06
N GLY A 42 4.00 -0.75 -13.60
CA GLY A 42 4.83 0.43 -13.33
C GLY A 42 4.98 0.79 -11.85
N GLY A 43 6.03 0.24 -11.22
CA GLY A 43 6.43 0.50 -9.84
C GLY A 43 5.63 -0.26 -8.78
N SER A 44 6.16 -0.26 -7.55
CA SER A 44 5.52 -0.86 -6.37
C SER A 44 5.45 0.14 -5.22
N TRP A 45 4.30 0.79 -5.05
CA TRP A 45 4.07 1.71 -3.94
C TRP A 45 4.27 1.05 -2.55
N PRO A 46 3.93 -0.24 -2.33
CA PRO A 46 4.15 -0.89 -1.04
C PRO A 46 5.63 -0.94 -0.66
N ARG A 47 6.53 -1.17 -1.62
CA ARG A 47 7.98 -1.18 -1.34
C ARG A 47 8.49 0.18 -0.88
N ALA A 48 8.01 1.25 -1.50
CA ALA A 48 8.36 2.61 -1.09
C ALA A 48 7.77 2.92 0.30
N ALA A 49 6.49 2.60 0.52
CA ALA A 49 5.81 2.83 1.80
C ALA A 49 6.45 2.07 2.96
N LEU A 50 6.86 0.83 2.74
CA LEU A 50 7.49 -0.05 3.73
C LEU A 50 9.03 0.08 3.77
N GLN A 51 9.60 1.03 3.02
CA GLN A 51 11.05 1.28 2.97
C GLN A 51 11.87 0.01 2.67
N ALA A 52 11.38 -0.83 1.74
CA ALA A 52 11.95 -2.15 1.44
C ALA A 52 13.44 -2.10 1.08
N ASP A 53 13.87 -1.06 0.35
CA ASP A 53 15.28 -0.88 -0.04
C ASP A 53 16.17 -0.47 1.14
N ALA A 54 15.61 0.20 2.16
CA ALA A 54 16.35 0.60 3.36
C ALA A 54 16.48 -0.56 4.36
N VAL A 55 15.49 -1.44 4.47
CA VAL A 55 15.55 -2.61 5.36
C VAL A 55 16.37 -3.76 4.78
N SER A 56 16.37 -3.94 3.44
CA SER A 56 17.07 -5.04 2.76
C SER A 56 18.56 -5.23 3.11
N PRO A 57 19.40 -4.18 3.25
CA PRO A 57 20.79 -4.36 3.70
C PRO A 57 20.91 -4.70 5.19
N LEU A 58 19.85 -4.51 5.97
CA LEU A 58 19.83 -4.82 7.39
C LEU A 58 19.44 -6.28 7.62
N ALA A 59 18.33 -6.70 7.03
CA ALA A 59 17.82 -8.06 7.08
C ALA A 59 17.17 -8.38 5.74
N ASN A 60 17.16 -9.64 5.35
CA ASN A 60 16.46 -10.08 4.14
C ASN A 60 15.60 -11.33 4.36
N GLY A 61 15.54 -11.87 5.58
CA GLY A 61 14.76 -13.06 5.93
C GLY A 61 15.54 -14.36 5.72
N PHE A 62 16.85 -14.30 5.54
CA PHE A 62 17.67 -15.49 5.34
C PHE A 62 17.55 -16.45 6.53
N GLY A 63 17.45 -17.74 6.24
CA GLY A 63 17.30 -18.78 7.26
C GLY A 63 15.89 -18.94 7.82
N VAL A 64 14.98 -18.00 7.56
CA VAL A 64 13.61 -18.02 8.09
C VAL A 64 12.65 -18.73 7.13
N VAL A 65 11.84 -19.63 7.69
CA VAL A 65 10.80 -20.38 6.97
C VAL A 65 9.44 -19.72 7.18
N VAL A 66 8.83 -19.23 6.11
CA VAL A 66 7.50 -18.63 6.14
C VAL A 66 6.51 -19.59 5.50
N ALA A 67 5.62 -20.17 6.31
CA ALA A 67 4.51 -20.97 5.82
C ALA A 67 3.38 -20.09 5.30
N VAL A 68 2.93 -20.35 4.07
CA VAL A 68 1.81 -19.63 3.44
C VAL A 68 0.61 -20.57 3.37
N LEU A 69 -0.36 -20.36 4.26
CA LEU A 69 -1.61 -21.12 4.31
C LEU A 69 -2.62 -20.46 3.37
N SER A 70 -2.79 -21.01 2.18
CA SER A 70 -3.61 -20.43 1.11
C SER A 70 -4.05 -21.51 0.09
N THR A 71 -4.11 -21.16 -1.19
CA THR A 71 -4.48 -22.03 -2.34
C THR A 71 -3.32 -22.88 -2.88
N GLY A 72 -2.14 -22.81 -2.25
CA GLY A 72 -0.88 -23.37 -2.77
C GLY A 72 0.04 -22.25 -3.25
N VAL A 73 1.25 -22.58 -3.74
CA VAL A 73 2.17 -21.60 -4.33
C VAL A 73 2.75 -22.21 -5.59
N ASP A 74 2.68 -21.48 -6.71
CA ASP A 74 3.34 -21.90 -7.95
C ASP A 74 4.87 -21.86 -7.78
N ALA A 75 5.50 -23.03 -7.64
CA ALA A 75 6.96 -23.12 -7.54
C ALA A 75 7.66 -22.87 -8.89
N GLY A 76 6.91 -22.84 -10.00
CA GLY A 76 7.42 -22.50 -11.33
C GLY A 76 7.57 -21.00 -11.57
N GLN A 77 7.13 -20.15 -10.63
CA GLN A 77 7.24 -18.70 -10.73
C GLN A 77 8.72 -18.26 -10.70
N PRO A 78 9.27 -17.64 -11.77
CA PRO A 78 10.69 -17.31 -11.85
C PRO A 78 11.23 -16.46 -10.70
N GLN A 79 10.41 -15.55 -10.14
CA GLN A 79 10.83 -14.71 -9.03
C GLN A 79 10.83 -15.44 -7.68
N LEU A 80 10.25 -16.64 -7.60
CA LEU A 80 10.30 -17.52 -6.42
C LEU A 80 11.29 -18.69 -6.60
N ASP A 81 12.08 -18.70 -7.66
CA ASP A 81 13.03 -19.77 -7.94
C ASP A 81 13.99 -20.01 -6.77
N GLY A 82 14.11 -21.26 -6.34
CA GLY A 82 14.90 -21.66 -5.17
C GLY A 82 14.36 -21.18 -3.81
N ARG A 83 13.19 -20.53 -3.75
CA ARG A 83 12.57 -20.05 -2.50
C ARG A 83 11.43 -20.92 -2.01
N VAL A 84 10.75 -21.67 -2.89
CA VAL A 84 9.62 -22.53 -2.50
C VAL A 84 10.12 -23.93 -2.15
N SER A 85 9.91 -24.37 -0.90
CA SER A 85 10.14 -25.76 -0.49
C SER A 85 8.97 -26.67 -0.82
N ALA A 86 9.18 -28.00 -0.71
CA ALA A 86 8.08 -28.96 -0.74
C ALA A 86 7.13 -28.65 0.43
N GLY A 87 5.88 -28.33 0.09
CA GLY A 87 4.84 -28.00 1.05
C GLY A 87 3.93 -29.15 1.39
N VAL A 88 2.76 -28.82 1.94
CA VAL A 88 1.75 -29.80 2.33
C VAL A 88 0.39 -29.41 1.80
N ASP A 89 -0.22 -30.33 1.08
CA ASP A 89 -1.62 -30.23 0.70
C ASP A 89 -2.52 -30.85 1.76
N VAL A 90 -3.27 -30.04 2.50
CA VAL A 90 -4.21 -30.57 3.51
C VAL A 90 -5.61 -30.79 2.96
N VAL A 91 -5.92 -30.26 1.77
CA VAL A 91 -7.23 -30.37 1.11
C VAL A 91 -7.39 -31.78 0.57
N ASP A 92 -6.51 -32.18 -0.35
CA ASP A 92 -6.53 -33.52 -0.96
C ASP A 92 -5.69 -34.53 -0.17
N GLN A 93 -4.99 -34.05 0.88
CA GLN A 93 -4.10 -34.85 1.72
C GLN A 93 -2.94 -35.51 0.95
N ALA A 94 -2.57 -34.94 -0.19
CA ALA A 94 -1.53 -35.48 -1.06
C ALA A 94 -0.83 -34.36 -1.86
N GLY A 95 0.49 -34.43 -1.96
CA GLY A 95 1.29 -33.51 -2.79
C GLY A 95 1.95 -32.38 -2.01
N ALA A 96 2.74 -31.60 -2.75
CA ALA A 96 3.67 -30.62 -2.19
C ALA A 96 3.11 -29.19 -2.15
N ALA A 97 1.82 -28.98 -2.44
CA ALA A 97 1.17 -27.67 -2.54
C ALA A 97 1.94 -26.65 -3.42
N ASN A 98 2.71 -27.16 -4.39
CA ASN A 98 3.63 -26.38 -5.25
C ASN A 98 3.00 -25.96 -6.58
N GLN A 99 1.68 -26.08 -6.67
CA GLN A 99 0.83 -25.59 -7.73
C GLN A 99 -0.20 -24.67 -7.09
N ASP A 100 -0.63 -23.66 -7.82
CA ASP A 100 -1.64 -22.71 -7.37
C ASP A 100 -2.53 -22.35 -8.56
N CYS A 101 -3.74 -22.91 -8.57
CA CYS A 101 -4.68 -22.69 -9.66
C CYS A 101 -5.35 -21.31 -9.56
N THR A 102 -5.53 -20.76 -8.36
CA THR A 102 -6.23 -19.46 -8.17
C THR A 102 -5.29 -18.26 -8.16
N GLY A 103 -4.04 -18.46 -7.76
CA GLY A 103 -3.00 -17.43 -7.70
C GLY A 103 -2.82 -16.76 -6.33
N THR A 104 -3.77 -16.87 -5.40
CA THR A 104 -3.73 -16.11 -4.13
C THR A 104 -2.50 -16.46 -3.28
N GLY A 105 -2.17 -17.73 -3.14
CA GLY A 105 -0.99 -18.10 -2.35
C GLY A 105 0.32 -17.69 -3.03
N THR A 106 0.39 -17.72 -4.36
CA THR A 106 1.52 -17.19 -5.15
C THR A 106 1.67 -15.67 -4.98
N GLN A 107 0.56 -14.94 -4.95
CA GLN A 107 0.52 -13.49 -4.72
C GLN A 107 1.04 -13.14 -3.32
N VAL A 108 0.62 -13.89 -2.29
CA VAL A 108 1.10 -13.72 -0.91
C VAL A 108 2.59 -14.09 -0.79
N ALA A 109 3.01 -15.22 -1.38
CA ALA A 109 4.42 -15.61 -1.43
C ALA A 109 5.28 -14.57 -2.15
N GLY A 110 4.73 -13.92 -3.19
CA GLY A 110 5.39 -12.85 -3.94
C GLY A 110 5.72 -11.63 -3.09
N VAL A 111 4.78 -11.13 -2.28
CA VAL A 111 5.04 -9.99 -1.39
C VAL A 111 5.97 -10.35 -0.22
N ILE A 112 6.07 -11.63 0.14
CA ILE A 112 6.99 -12.11 1.16
C ILE A 112 8.40 -12.27 0.58
N ALA A 113 8.60 -13.21 -0.35
CA ALA A 113 9.92 -13.68 -0.76
C ALA A 113 10.21 -13.52 -2.25
N GLY A 114 9.38 -12.79 -3.00
CA GLY A 114 9.63 -12.50 -4.41
C GLY A 114 11.00 -11.86 -4.62
N GLN A 115 11.84 -12.47 -5.44
CA GLN A 115 13.14 -11.92 -5.82
C GLN A 115 12.96 -10.86 -6.90
N ARG A 116 13.90 -9.93 -7.00
CA ARG A 116 13.92 -8.97 -8.12
C ARG A 116 14.12 -9.75 -9.43
N GLY A 117 13.16 -9.65 -10.34
CA GLY A 117 13.17 -10.34 -11.64
C GLY A 117 13.39 -9.40 -12.83
N GLY A 118 13.74 -9.98 -13.99
CA GLY A 118 13.80 -9.25 -15.26
C GLY A 118 12.40 -9.04 -15.85
N GLY A 119 11.99 -7.78 -15.97
CA GLY A 119 10.65 -7.34 -16.40
C GLY A 119 10.22 -6.12 -15.59
N ASP A 120 10.23 -6.25 -14.26
CA ASP A 120 10.00 -5.12 -13.35
C ASP A 120 10.73 -5.36 -12.02
N ALA A 121 11.97 -4.86 -11.91
CA ALA A 121 12.80 -5.04 -10.72
C ALA A 121 12.19 -4.40 -9.45
N ASP A 122 11.17 -3.56 -9.65
CA ASP A 122 10.45 -2.88 -8.59
C ASP A 122 9.34 -3.74 -7.99
N VAL A 123 8.98 -4.90 -8.55
CA VAL A 123 8.02 -5.83 -7.92
C VAL A 123 8.77 -7.00 -7.31
N ALA A 124 9.13 -6.85 -6.03
CA ALA A 124 9.82 -7.86 -5.23
C ALA A 124 9.32 -7.85 -3.79
N GLY A 125 9.42 -9.00 -3.14
CA GLY A 125 9.01 -9.20 -1.76
C GLY A 125 9.86 -8.43 -0.76
N LEU A 126 9.32 -8.30 0.45
CA LEU A 126 9.95 -7.56 1.54
C LEU A 126 11.07 -8.37 2.22
N ALA A 127 10.97 -9.70 2.24
CA ALA A 127 11.93 -10.65 2.83
C ALA A 127 12.40 -11.69 1.79
N PRO A 128 13.09 -11.28 0.71
CA PRO A 128 13.45 -12.15 -0.43
C PRO A 128 14.45 -13.27 -0.08
N GLY A 129 15.08 -13.22 1.09
CA GLY A 129 15.93 -14.27 1.64
C GLY A 129 15.18 -15.44 2.27
N SER A 130 13.89 -15.26 2.58
CA SER A 130 13.05 -16.27 3.24
C SER A 130 12.78 -17.48 2.36
N ARG A 131 12.56 -18.64 2.99
CA ARG A 131 12.04 -19.83 2.34
C ARG A 131 10.53 -19.91 2.51
N ILE A 132 9.80 -20.09 1.42
CA ILE A 132 8.35 -20.25 1.41
C ILE A 132 8.00 -21.73 1.56
N LEU A 133 7.21 -22.04 2.59
CA LEU A 133 6.60 -23.36 2.79
C LEU A 133 5.11 -23.27 2.39
N PRO A 134 4.70 -23.76 1.22
CA PRO A 134 3.31 -23.70 0.83
C PRO A 134 2.46 -24.69 1.63
N ILE A 135 1.33 -24.25 2.16
CA ILE A 135 0.34 -25.13 2.79
C ILE A 135 -1.01 -24.87 2.14
N ARG A 136 -1.48 -25.81 1.31
CA ARG A 136 -2.77 -25.65 0.63
C ARG A 136 -3.91 -26.02 1.58
N VAL A 137 -4.71 -25.04 1.96
CA VAL A 137 -5.87 -25.14 2.88
C VAL A 137 -7.20 -24.76 2.24
N LEU A 138 -7.17 -24.25 1.01
CA LEU A 138 -8.31 -23.83 0.21
C LEU A 138 -8.41 -24.67 -1.06
N LEU A 139 -9.63 -24.91 -1.52
CA LEU A 139 -9.89 -25.59 -2.79
C LEU A 139 -9.51 -24.70 -3.98
N ASP A 140 -9.27 -25.33 -5.12
CA ASP A 140 -9.08 -24.64 -6.40
C ASP A 140 -10.44 -24.28 -7.00
N ASP A 141 -11.12 -23.29 -6.40
CA ASP A 141 -12.35 -22.73 -6.94
C ASP A 141 -12.14 -21.26 -7.35
N PRO A 142 -12.11 -20.95 -8.66
CA PRO A 142 -11.97 -19.58 -9.15
C PRO A 142 -13.21 -18.69 -8.82
N ALA A 143 -14.35 -19.28 -8.43
CA ALA A 143 -15.50 -18.53 -7.90
C ALA A 143 -15.35 -18.18 -6.40
N GLY A 144 -14.28 -18.64 -5.76
CA GLY A 144 -13.99 -18.46 -4.34
C GLY A 144 -14.28 -19.73 -3.54
N SER A 145 -13.33 -20.13 -2.70
CA SER A 145 -13.48 -21.28 -1.81
C SER A 145 -13.92 -20.88 -0.41
N GLU A 146 -14.97 -21.51 0.10
CA GLU A 146 -15.30 -21.40 1.52
C GLU A 146 -14.16 -21.99 2.36
N SER A 147 -13.61 -21.17 3.25
CA SER A 147 -12.57 -21.59 4.17
C SER A 147 -13.14 -22.55 5.21
N ASN A 148 -12.45 -23.66 5.46
CA ASN A 148 -12.86 -24.65 6.44
C ASN A 148 -11.97 -24.58 7.72
N PRO A 149 -12.55 -24.35 8.91
CA PRO A 149 -11.78 -24.27 10.15
C PRO A 149 -10.94 -25.52 10.45
N ALA A 150 -11.39 -26.71 10.04
CA ALA A 150 -10.66 -27.96 10.22
C ALA A 150 -9.43 -28.03 9.30
N LEU A 151 -9.54 -27.54 8.07
CA LEU A 151 -8.42 -27.48 7.14
C LEU A 151 -7.39 -26.45 7.60
N LEU A 152 -7.82 -25.27 8.08
CA LEU A 152 -6.91 -24.31 8.69
C LEU A 152 -6.18 -24.88 9.91
N ALA A 153 -6.88 -25.60 10.80
CA ALA A 153 -6.26 -26.21 11.98
C ALA A 153 -5.20 -27.25 11.59
N ARG A 154 -5.50 -28.09 10.59
CA ARG A 154 -4.56 -29.07 10.03
C ARG A 154 -3.39 -28.39 9.33
N GLY A 155 -3.63 -27.31 8.60
CA GLY A 155 -2.60 -26.53 7.93
C GLY A 155 -1.61 -25.89 8.90
N ILE A 156 -2.12 -25.30 10.00
CA ILE A 156 -1.27 -24.72 11.05
C ILE A 156 -0.42 -25.81 11.70
N THR A 157 -1.02 -26.96 12.01
CA THR A 157 -0.28 -28.11 12.55
C THR A 157 0.80 -28.60 11.58
N ALA A 158 0.49 -28.68 10.29
CA ALA A 158 1.42 -29.08 9.25
C ALA A 158 2.58 -28.08 9.10
N ALA A 159 2.33 -26.78 9.21
CA ALA A 159 3.37 -25.75 9.17
C ALA A 159 4.37 -25.93 10.33
N VAL A 160 3.86 -26.13 11.55
CA VAL A 160 4.71 -26.40 12.73
C VAL A 160 5.54 -27.68 12.54
N GLN A 161 4.93 -28.75 12.03
CA GLN A 161 5.62 -30.03 11.77
C GLN A 161 6.69 -29.96 10.67
N ASN A 162 6.67 -28.91 9.85
CA ASN A 162 7.63 -28.67 8.77
C ASN A 162 8.52 -27.45 9.07
N ASP A 163 8.76 -27.20 10.37
CA ASP A 163 9.72 -26.22 10.88
C ASP A 163 9.47 -24.79 10.38
N ALA A 164 8.20 -24.37 10.30
CA ALA A 164 7.85 -22.99 10.01
C ALA A 164 8.23 -22.07 11.18
N ASP A 165 8.88 -20.95 10.87
CA ASP A 165 9.20 -19.90 11.84
C ASP A 165 8.07 -18.86 11.95
N VAL A 166 7.42 -18.61 10.81
CA VAL A 166 6.29 -17.69 10.66
C VAL A 166 5.22 -18.40 9.86
N ILE A 167 3.97 -18.30 10.30
CA ILE A 167 2.78 -18.79 9.60
C ILE A 167 1.98 -17.57 9.16
N VAL A 168 1.80 -17.42 7.85
CA VAL A 168 0.87 -16.44 7.26
C VAL A 168 -0.40 -17.17 6.85
N VAL A 169 -1.50 -16.87 7.54
CA VAL A 169 -2.83 -17.38 7.22
C VAL A 169 -3.53 -16.37 6.33
N ALA A 170 -3.57 -16.65 5.03
CA ALA A 170 -4.13 -15.78 4.00
C ALA A 170 -5.65 -15.90 3.84
N ALA A 171 -6.32 -16.59 4.76
CA ALA A 171 -7.73 -16.90 4.71
C ALA A 171 -8.39 -16.75 6.09
N ALA A 172 -9.65 -16.35 6.10
CA ALA A 172 -10.43 -16.19 7.32
C ALA A 172 -11.64 -17.15 7.33
N VAL A 173 -11.97 -17.66 8.51
CA VAL A 173 -13.24 -18.33 8.80
C VAL A 173 -14.02 -17.53 9.82
N TYR A 174 -15.35 -17.56 9.73
CA TYR A 174 -16.23 -16.76 10.60
C TYR A 174 -16.88 -17.60 11.71
N GLN A 175 -16.35 -18.79 11.93
CA GLN A 175 -16.79 -19.71 12.97
C GLN A 175 -15.66 -19.89 13.98
N ASN A 176 -15.91 -19.50 15.22
CA ASN A 176 -15.02 -19.79 16.34
C ASN A 176 -15.06 -21.30 16.63
N GLN A 177 -13.94 -21.98 16.42
CA GLN A 177 -13.84 -23.44 16.50
C GLN A 177 -12.69 -23.85 17.41
N GLN A 178 -12.98 -24.70 18.38
CA GLN A 178 -12.01 -25.12 19.40
C GLN A 178 -10.76 -25.76 18.77
N GLN A 179 -10.91 -26.59 17.74
CA GLN A 179 -9.79 -27.23 17.05
C GLN A 179 -8.81 -26.22 16.43
N LEU A 180 -9.32 -25.14 15.84
CA LEU A 180 -8.49 -24.11 15.21
C LEU A 180 -7.77 -23.28 16.28
N ARG A 181 -8.48 -22.94 17.37
CA ARG A 181 -7.89 -22.25 18.52
C ARG A 181 -6.75 -23.06 19.15
N VAL A 182 -6.92 -24.37 19.32
CA VAL A 182 -5.89 -25.26 19.87
C VAL A 182 -4.68 -25.36 18.93
N ALA A 183 -4.91 -25.44 17.61
CA ALA A 183 -3.81 -25.46 16.64
C ALA A 183 -2.99 -24.15 16.67
N VAL A 184 -3.66 -23.00 16.76
CA VAL A 184 -3.02 -21.68 16.91
C VAL A 184 -2.21 -21.61 18.20
N ALA A 185 -2.82 -21.94 19.34
CA ALA A 185 -2.13 -21.92 20.63
C ALA A 185 -0.90 -22.84 20.61
N GLY A 186 -1.04 -24.05 20.05
CA GLY A 186 0.08 -24.99 19.89
C GLY A 186 1.21 -24.44 19.01
N ALA A 187 0.92 -23.71 17.93
CA ALA A 187 1.95 -23.08 17.11
C ALA A 187 2.70 -21.98 17.89
N VAL A 188 1.97 -21.12 18.59
CA VAL A 188 2.55 -20.05 19.42
C VAL A 188 3.41 -20.64 20.56
N ASP A 189 2.92 -21.69 21.23
CA ASP A 189 3.65 -22.39 22.30
C ASP A 189 4.94 -23.06 21.80
N GLN A 190 5.00 -23.45 20.53
CA GLN A 190 6.20 -23.99 19.86
C GLN A 190 7.12 -22.87 19.32
N GLY A 191 6.83 -21.61 19.62
CA GLY A 191 7.67 -20.48 19.21
C GLY A 191 7.44 -19.98 17.78
N VAL A 192 6.34 -20.39 17.13
CA VAL A 192 6.01 -19.98 15.76
C VAL A 192 5.16 -18.71 15.78
N VAL A 193 5.57 -17.70 14.99
CA VAL A 193 4.80 -16.45 14.84
C VAL A 193 3.60 -16.70 13.94
N VAL A 194 2.39 -16.40 14.38
CA VAL A 194 1.18 -16.54 13.55
C VAL A 194 0.66 -15.17 13.16
N VAL A 195 0.58 -14.92 11.85
CA VAL A 195 0.05 -13.69 11.24
C VAL A 195 -1.17 -14.07 10.40
N ALA A 196 -2.29 -13.36 10.55
CA ALA A 196 -3.51 -13.69 9.84
C ALA A 196 -4.19 -12.46 9.23
N ALA A 197 -4.76 -12.65 8.05
CA ALA A 197 -5.60 -11.65 7.41
C ALA A 197 -6.81 -11.31 8.30
N ALA A 198 -7.10 -10.01 8.44
CA ALA A 198 -8.30 -9.55 9.12
C ALA A 198 -9.58 -9.88 8.33
N GLY A 199 -9.50 -10.31 7.08
CA GLY A 199 -10.65 -10.67 6.24
C GLY A 199 -11.24 -9.47 5.50
N ASP A 200 -11.94 -9.77 4.42
CA ASP A 200 -12.36 -8.79 3.40
C ASP A 200 -13.90 -8.58 3.36
N LEU A 201 -14.59 -8.84 4.47
CA LEU A 201 -16.04 -8.67 4.67
C LEU A 201 -16.38 -7.42 5.53
N GLY A 202 -15.61 -6.33 5.37
CA GLY A 202 -15.75 -5.08 6.13
C GLY A 202 -16.62 -4.01 5.45
N GLY A 203 -17.22 -4.34 4.30
CA GLY A 203 -18.07 -3.45 3.53
C GLY A 203 -19.44 -3.20 4.19
N PRO A 204 -20.21 -2.20 3.69
CA PRO A 204 -21.49 -1.80 4.28
C PRO A 204 -22.53 -2.94 4.39
N ASP A 205 -22.49 -3.89 3.45
CA ASP A 205 -23.46 -4.97 3.34
C ASP A 205 -22.95 -6.32 3.88
N ASP A 206 -21.69 -6.37 4.36
CA ASP A 206 -21.01 -7.61 4.71
C ASP A 206 -21.13 -7.98 6.21
N GLY A 207 -21.57 -7.03 7.04
CA GLY A 207 -21.80 -7.25 8.47
C GLY A 207 -20.54 -7.32 9.35
N ASN A 208 -19.33 -7.25 8.78
CA ASN A 208 -18.05 -7.24 9.50
C ASN A 208 -17.91 -8.39 10.53
N PRO A 209 -18.15 -9.66 10.14
CA PRO A 209 -18.06 -10.79 11.05
C PRO A 209 -16.66 -10.98 11.62
N THR A 210 -16.56 -11.39 12.89
CA THR A 210 -15.25 -11.64 13.52
C THR A 210 -14.46 -12.74 12.77
N PRO A 211 -13.27 -12.44 12.23
CA PRO A 211 -12.43 -13.39 11.51
C PRO A 211 -11.61 -14.26 12.46
N PHE A 212 -11.49 -15.54 12.13
CA PHE A 212 -10.54 -16.45 12.75
C PHE A 212 -9.58 -17.01 11.68
N PRO A 213 -8.28 -17.15 11.97
CA PRO A 213 -7.67 -17.10 13.30
C PRO A 213 -7.25 -15.71 13.81
N ALA A 214 -7.41 -14.62 13.04
CA ALA A 214 -6.98 -13.28 13.46
C ALA A 214 -7.50 -12.85 14.84
N ALA A 215 -8.73 -13.22 15.21
CA ALA A 215 -9.29 -12.92 16.53
C ALA A 215 -8.86 -13.89 17.67
N TYR A 216 -7.95 -14.83 17.46
CA TYR A 216 -7.41 -15.66 18.54
C TYR A 216 -6.23 -15.00 19.25
N PRO A 217 -6.09 -15.18 20.58
CA PRO A 217 -4.92 -14.73 21.31
C PRO A 217 -3.62 -15.28 20.73
N GLY A 218 -2.60 -14.42 20.63
CA GLY A 218 -1.28 -14.77 20.12
C GLY A 218 -1.15 -14.72 18.59
N VAL A 219 -2.21 -14.37 17.87
CA VAL A 219 -2.18 -14.12 16.43
C VAL A 219 -2.03 -12.62 16.18
N ILE A 220 -1.19 -12.25 15.22
CA ILE A 220 -1.09 -10.88 14.72
C ILE A 220 -2.13 -10.72 13.60
N GLY A 221 -3.25 -10.04 13.88
CA GLY A 221 -4.29 -9.76 12.90
C GLY A 221 -3.99 -8.52 12.07
N VAL A 222 -4.16 -8.61 10.75
CA VAL A 222 -3.67 -7.60 9.81
C VAL A 222 -4.78 -7.06 8.90
N GLY A 223 -5.04 -5.75 9.03
CA GLY A 223 -5.91 -5.00 8.12
C GLY A 223 -5.18 -4.47 6.88
N ALA A 224 -5.95 -4.05 5.88
CA ALA A 224 -5.42 -3.55 4.60
C ALA A 224 -5.58 -2.02 4.47
N ILE A 225 -4.54 -1.36 3.94
CA ILE A 225 -4.58 0.06 3.53
C ILE A 225 -4.26 0.26 2.04
N ASP A 226 -4.72 1.39 1.51
CA ASP A 226 -4.37 1.90 0.19
C ASP A 226 -3.09 2.76 0.21
N GLN A 227 -2.63 3.15 -0.99
CA GLN A 227 -1.46 4.02 -1.18
C GLN A 227 -1.57 5.41 -0.52
N ASN A 228 -2.77 5.83 -0.12
CA ASN A 228 -3.02 7.09 0.59
C ASN A 228 -3.07 6.90 2.11
N GLY A 229 -2.79 5.69 2.62
CA GLY A 229 -2.87 5.35 4.03
C GLY A 229 -4.29 5.20 4.56
N ARG A 230 -5.29 4.99 3.70
CA ARG A 230 -6.69 4.79 4.10
C ARG A 230 -6.98 3.30 4.22
N ILE A 231 -7.75 2.93 5.25
CA ILE A 231 -8.26 1.56 5.40
C ILE A 231 -9.06 1.18 4.17
N SER A 232 -8.79 -0.01 3.63
CA SER A 232 -9.58 -0.59 2.55
C SER A 232 -11.05 -0.67 2.97
N PRO A 233 -12.02 -0.28 2.12
CA PRO A 233 -13.44 -0.43 2.43
C PRO A 233 -13.84 -1.85 2.82
N SER A 234 -13.22 -2.86 2.19
CA SER A 234 -13.46 -4.28 2.46
C SER A 234 -12.71 -4.81 3.68
N SER A 235 -11.68 -4.13 4.18
CA SER A 235 -10.93 -4.61 5.36
C SER A 235 -11.85 -4.60 6.57
N GLN A 236 -11.96 -5.76 7.22
CA GLN A 236 -12.68 -5.85 8.49
C GLN A 236 -11.96 -5.08 9.60
N ARG A 237 -12.74 -4.68 10.61
CA ARG A 237 -12.33 -3.77 11.69
C ARG A 237 -12.75 -4.34 13.04
N GLY A 238 -11.92 -4.18 14.05
CA GLY A 238 -12.21 -4.59 15.43
C GLY A 238 -10.94 -4.84 16.23
N ASP A 239 -11.11 -5.21 17.50
CA ASP A 239 -10.01 -5.42 18.47
C ASP A 239 -9.01 -6.53 18.08
N TYR A 240 -9.32 -7.32 17.05
CA TYR A 240 -8.45 -8.35 16.48
C TYR A 240 -7.50 -7.82 15.39
N VAL A 241 -7.54 -6.51 15.08
CA VAL A 241 -6.59 -5.88 14.16
C VAL A 241 -5.45 -5.26 14.97
N ASP A 242 -4.28 -5.90 14.95
CA ASP A 242 -3.10 -5.41 15.66
C ASP A 242 -2.32 -4.38 14.82
N LEU A 243 -2.30 -4.57 13.50
CA LEU A 243 -1.53 -3.77 12.55
C LEU A 243 -2.28 -3.64 11.23
N VAL A 244 -1.87 -2.68 10.41
CA VAL A 244 -2.25 -2.62 9.00
C VAL A 244 -1.03 -2.60 8.08
N ALA A 245 -1.24 -3.06 6.86
CA ALA A 245 -0.21 -3.08 5.83
C ALA A 245 -0.83 -2.81 4.44
N PRO A 246 0.00 -2.49 3.42
CA PRO A 246 -0.45 -2.36 2.04
C PRO A 246 -1.29 -3.56 1.59
N GLY A 247 -2.51 -3.31 1.12
CA GLY A 247 -3.42 -4.36 0.67
C GLY A 247 -4.45 -3.90 -0.36
N VAL A 248 -4.24 -2.74 -0.99
CA VAL A 248 -5.05 -2.25 -2.12
C VAL A 248 -4.12 -1.82 -3.23
N ALA A 249 -4.44 -2.21 -4.46
CA ALA A 249 -3.64 -1.99 -5.65
C ALA A 249 -2.17 -2.42 -5.43
N VAL A 250 -1.96 -3.64 -4.91
CA VAL A 250 -0.63 -4.16 -4.60
C VAL A 250 -0.10 -4.96 -5.79
N PRO A 251 1.01 -4.52 -6.43
CA PRO A 251 1.70 -5.31 -7.43
C PRO A 251 2.41 -6.50 -6.80
N THR A 252 2.16 -7.70 -7.29
CA THR A 252 2.79 -8.95 -6.84
C THR A 252 2.83 -9.99 -7.97
N LEU A 253 3.35 -11.18 -7.67
CA LEU A 253 3.49 -12.29 -8.61
C LEU A 253 2.14 -12.96 -8.90
N GLN A 254 1.99 -13.48 -10.11
CA GLN A 254 0.84 -14.28 -10.52
C GLN A 254 1.21 -15.74 -10.78
N THR A 255 0.27 -16.69 -10.70
CA THR A 255 0.53 -18.07 -11.12
C THR A 255 0.87 -18.18 -12.62
N GLY A 256 1.61 -19.21 -13.02
CA GLY A 256 2.08 -19.40 -14.39
C GLY A 256 3.31 -18.54 -14.68
N ARG A 257 3.13 -17.21 -14.80
CA ARG A 257 4.16 -16.16 -14.96
C ARG A 257 3.58 -14.76 -14.73
N GLY A 258 4.46 -13.76 -14.65
CA GLY A 258 4.11 -12.34 -14.69
C GLY A 258 3.61 -11.80 -13.36
N LEU A 259 3.06 -10.59 -13.44
CA LEU A 259 2.68 -9.74 -12.34
C LEU A 259 1.18 -9.42 -12.39
N VAL A 260 0.58 -9.24 -11.22
CA VAL A 260 -0.82 -8.86 -11.06
C VAL A 260 -0.93 -7.79 -9.97
N GLU A 261 -1.92 -6.93 -10.09
CA GLU A 261 -2.30 -5.98 -9.05
C GLU A 261 -3.52 -6.54 -8.31
N VAL A 262 -3.44 -6.62 -6.99
CA VAL A 262 -4.45 -7.29 -6.15
C VAL A 262 -4.83 -6.46 -4.93
N ASP A 263 -6.04 -6.72 -4.46
CA ASP A 263 -6.62 -6.17 -3.24
C ASP A 263 -6.87 -7.32 -2.25
N GLY A 264 -6.64 -7.08 -0.96
CA GLY A 264 -7.02 -8.00 0.11
C GLY A 264 -6.13 -7.95 1.34
N THR A 265 -6.72 -8.23 2.48
CA THR A 265 -6.03 -8.38 3.78
C THR A 265 -5.06 -9.56 3.79
N ALA A 266 -5.25 -10.56 2.92
CA ALA A 266 -4.31 -11.65 2.70
C ALA A 266 -2.90 -11.16 2.32
N VAL A 267 -2.82 -10.18 1.41
CA VAL A 267 -1.55 -9.62 0.93
C VAL A 267 -0.94 -8.69 1.99
N ALA A 268 -1.78 -7.93 2.69
CA ALA A 268 -1.36 -7.15 3.85
C ALA A 268 -0.73 -8.04 4.94
N ALA A 269 -1.35 -9.18 5.25
CA ALA A 269 -0.81 -10.19 6.17
C ALA A 269 0.53 -10.76 5.66
N GLY A 270 0.70 -10.92 4.34
CA GLY A 270 1.98 -11.26 3.72
C GLY A 270 3.09 -10.27 4.05
N PHE A 271 2.85 -8.96 3.93
CA PHE A 271 3.86 -7.95 4.30
C PHE A 271 4.22 -7.99 5.79
N VAL A 272 3.25 -8.19 6.68
CA VAL A 272 3.53 -8.32 8.13
C VAL A 272 4.28 -9.62 8.44
N GLY A 273 3.92 -10.72 7.77
CA GLY A 273 4.67 -11.99 7.85
C GLY A 273 6.11 -11.84 7.38
N ALA A 274 6.33 -11.07 6.33
CA ALA A 274 7.68 -10.74 5.86
C ALA A 274 8.44 -9.85 6.86
N ALA A 275 7.78 -8.85 7.47
CA ALA A 275 8.39 -8.04 8.53
C ALA A 275 8.76 -8.89 9.76
N ALA A 276 7.92 -9.85 10.15
CA ALA A 276 8.23 -10.83 11.18
C ALA A 276 9.44 -11.70 10.79
N ALA A 277 9.54 -12.12 9.53
CA ALA A 277 10.68 -12.89 9.04
C ALA A 277 11.99 -12.07 9.04
N LEU A 278 11.95 -10.80 8.63
CA LEU A 278 13.09 -9.88 8.72
C LEU A 278 13.56 -9.69 10.17
N LEU A 279 12.62 -9.59 11.11
CA LEU A 279 12.95 -9.48 12.53
C LEU A 279 13.58 -10.77 13.05
N ARG A 280 13.04 -11.94 12.70
CA ARG A 280 13.58 -13.24 13.13
C ARG A 280 14.96 -13.55 12.55
N ASP A 281 15.24 -13.15 11.31
CA ASP A 281 16.58 -13.20 10.68
C ASP A 281 17.62 -12.46 11.55
N ARG A 282 17.24 -11.30 12.11
CA ARG A 282 18.12 -10.51 12.98
C ARG A 282 18.13 -10.92 14.45
N ARG A 283 17.06 -11.55 14.91
CA ARG A 283 16.74 -11.79 16.33
C ARG A 283 16.04 -13.13 16.50
N GLU A 284 16.77 -14.20 16.23
CA GLU A 284 16.30 -15.59 16.40
C GLU A 284 15.90 -15.92 17.85
N ASP A 285 16.36 -15.13 18.82
CA ASP A 285 16.04 -15.27 20.25
C ASP A 285 14.63 -14.82 20.62
N LEU A 286 13.94 -14.09 19.75
CA LEU A 286 12.61 -13.56 20.03
C LEU A 286 11.53 -14.61 19.79
N GLY A 287 10.77 -14.92 20.85
CA GLY A 287 9.53 -15.69 20.73
C GLY A 287 8.38 -14.89 20.11
N PRO A 288 7.25 -15.55 19.77
CA PRO A 288 6.13 -14.94 19.04
C PRO A 288 5.55 -13.69 19.69
N GLN A 289 5.38 -13.70 21.01
CA GLN A 289 4.86 -12.56 21.75
C GLN A 289 5.80 -11.34 21.64
N ALA A 290 7.11 -11.56 21.74
CA ALA A 290 8.08 -10.48 21.64
C ALA A 290 8.17 -9.94 20.20
N VAL A 291 8.04 -10.80 19.19
CA VAL A 291 7.91 -10.38 17.78
C VAL A 291 6.68 -9.49 17.59
N ALA A 292 5.51 -9.91 18.08
CA ALA A 292 4.29 -9.12 18.01
C ALA A 292 4.44 -7.76 18.73
N GLN A 293 5.06 -7.75 19.91
CA GLN A 293 5.34 -6.52 20.66
C GLN A 293 6.29 -5.57 19.92
N VAL A 294 7.37 -6.07 19.31
CA VAL A 294 8.26 -5.22 18.50
C VAL A 294 7.49 -4.62 17.34
N LEU A 295 6.79 -5.44 16.55
CA LEU A 295 6.08 -4.98 15.35
C LEU A 295 5.01 -3.94 15.67
N THR A 296 4.25 -4.12 16.77
CA THR A 296 3.23 -3.16 17.22
C THR A 296 3.85 -1.91 17.83
N ALA A 297 4.87 -2.02 18.67
CA ALA A 297 5.51 -0.88 19.32
C ALA A 297 6.29 0.01 18.33
N THR A 298 6.76 -0.55 17.21
CA THR A 298 7.49 0.19 16.18
C THR A 298 6.62 0.58 15.00
N ALA A 299 5.31 0.33 15.04
CA ALA A 299 4.40 0.68 13.96
C ALA A 299 4.44 2.18 13.67
N SER A 300 4.43 2.54 12.39
CA SER A 300 4.30 3.92 11.95
C SER A 300 2.92 4.45 12.34
N PRO A 301 2.83 5.65 12.96
CA PRO A 301 1.56 6.20 13.43
C PRO A 301 0.52 6.33 12.32
N ALA A 302 -0.68 5.86 12.59
CA ALA A 302 -1.87 6.04 11.75
C ALA A 302 -2.97 6.74 12.55
N PRO A 303 -4.06 7.22 11.92
CA PRO A 303 -5.21 7.75 12.65
C PRO A 303 -5.67 6.73 13.71
N ILE A 304 -5.80 7.19 14.96
CA ILE A 304 -6.18 6.31 16.08
C ILE A 304 -7.63 5.84 15.89
N GLY A 305 -7.85 4.52 15.89
CA GLY A 305 -9.16 3.87 15.81
C GLY A 305 -9.03 2.36 15.63
N GLU A 306 -10.10 1.60 15.93
CA GLU A 306 -10.15 0.12 15.90
C GLU A 306 -9.83 -0.51 14.53
N ALA A 307 -9.72 0.29 13.48
CA ALA A 307 -9.40 -0.17 12.14
C ALA A 307 -7.89 -0.23 11.85
N PHE A 308 -7.06 0.48 12.61
CA PHE A 308 -5.61 0.60 12.36
C PHE A 308 -4.75 -0.20 13.34
N GLY A 309 -5.32 -0.70 14.43
CA GLY A 309 -4.56 -1.30 15.53
C GLY A 309 -3.50 -0.33 16.06
N ALA A 310 -2.25 -0.79 16.14
CA ALA A 310 -1.09 0.02 16.52
C ALA A 310 -0.60 0.97 15.40
N GLY A 311 -1.00 0.74 14.15
CA GLY A 311 -0.60 1.55 13.00
C GLY A 311 -0.12 0.72 11.81
N VAL A 312 0.61 1.37 10.90
CA VAL A 312 1.16 0.73 9.71
C VAL A 312 2.45 0.01 10.08
N VAL A 313 2.62 -1.24 9.65
CA VAL A 313 3.87 -1.99 9.88
C VAL A 313 5.08 -1.21 9.34
N ASP A 314 6.13 -1.09 10.15
CA ASP A 314 7.38 -0.40 9.79
C ASP A 314 8.57 -1.37 9.94
N PRO A 315 9.00 -2.02 8.84
CA PRO A 315 10.06 -3.02 8.88
C PRO A 315 11.42 -2.45 9.30
N VAL A 316 11.72 -1.19 8.93
CA VAL A 316 12.98 -0.55 9.29
C VAL A 316 13.02 -0.28 10.79
N ALA A 317 11.95 0.28 11.34
CA ALA A 317 11.84 0.53 12.78
C ALA A 317 11.83 -0.79 13.58
N ALA A 318 11.16 -1.84 13.09
CA ALA A 318 11.15 -3.15 13.74
C ALA A 318 12.54 -3.78 13.82
N VAL A 319 13.31 -3.76 12.73
CA VAL A 319 14.63 -4.41 12.65
C VAL A 319 15.73 -3.59 13.35
N THR A 320 15.60 -2.27 13.41
CA THR A 320 16.57 -1.38 14.08
C THR A 320 16.20 -1.04 15.51
N GLY A 321 14.93 -1.23 15.87
CA GLY A 321 14.38 -0.93 17.19
C GLY A 321 15.04 -1.74 18.28
N ARG A 322 15.26 -1.09 19.42
CA ARG A 322 15.64 -1.75 20.68
C ARG A 322 14.47 -1.58 21.64
N LEU A 323 13.75 -2.66 21.91
CA LEU A 323 12.89 -2.70 23.09
C LEU A 323 13.79 -2.66 24.32
N VAL A 324 13.85 -1.50 24.96
CA VAL A 324 14.58 -1.30 26.23
C VAL A 324 13.82 -1.94 27.39
N ASP A 325 12.51 -2.15 27.21
CA ASP A 325 11.61 -2.81 28.16
C ASP A 325 10.52 -3.57 27.38
N PRO A 326 10.33 -4.88 27.62
CA PRO A 326 9.23 -5.65 27.02
C PRO A 326 7.86 -5.32 27.63
N ASP A 327 7.81 -4.67 28.80
CA ASP A 327 6.54 -4.29 29.43
C ASP A 327 6.04 -2.95 28.86
N PRO A 328 4.80 -2.90 28.33
CA PRO A 328 4.21 -1.66 27.84
C PRO A 328 4.13 -0.64 28.97
N ARG A 329 4.88 0.47 28.87
CA ARG A 329 4.72 1.59 29.79
C ARG A 329 3.66 2.54 29.22
N PRO A 330 2.61 2.88 29.98
CA PRO A 330 1.71 3.94 29.56
C PRO A 330 2.52 5.22 29.39
N LEU A 331 2.57 5.72 28.15
CA LEU A 331 3.15 7.02 27.86
C LEU A 331 2.29 8.08 28.57
N PRO A 332 2.90 9.17 29.06
CA PRO A 332 2.13 10.33 29.48
C PRO A 332 1.20 10.73 28.34
N ALA A 333 -0.07 11.01 28.64
CA ALA A 333 -0.97 11.57 27.63
C ALA A 333 -0.29 12.82 27.06
N LEU A 334 0.02 12.79 25.76
CA LEU A 334 0.48 13.98 25.07
C LEU A 334 -0.67 14.98 25.11
N ASP A 335 -0.41 16.18 25.63
CA ASP A 335 -1.39 17.24 25.58
C ASP A 335 -1.79 17.45 24.12
N PRO A 336 -3.09 17.43 23.79
CA PRO A 336 -3.54 17.65 22.43
C PRO A 336 -2.98 18.99 21.93
N ALA A 337 -2.41 18.97 20.72
CA ALA A 337 -1.91 20.18 20.10
C ALA A 337 -2.99 21.27 20.16
N PRO A 338 -2.64 22.51 20.54
CA PRO A 338 -3.62 23.58 20.60
C PRO A 338 -4.33 23.69 19.24
N PRO A 339 -5.67 23.86 19.23
CA PRO A 339 -6.42 23.92 17.99
C PRO A 339 -5.83 25.00 17.08
N PRO A 340 -5.83 24.78 15.74
CA PRO A 340 -5.28 25.75 14.80
C PRO A 340 -5.93 27.12 15.04
N ASP A 341 -5.10 28.16 15.05
CA ASP A 341 -5.49 29.49 15.51
C ASP A 341 -6.43 30.17 14.49
N THR A 342 -7.73 29.84 14.58
CA THR A 342 -8.77 30.31 13.64
C THR A 342 -8.89 31.83 13.56
N ALA A 343 -8.35 32.56 14.55
CA ALA A 343 -8.27 34.01 14.54
C ALA A 343 -7.36 34.53 13.43
N THR A 344 -6.20 33.89 13.22
CA THR A 344 -5.25 34.28 12.18
C THR A 344 -5.78 34.00 10.77
N ASP A 345 -6.51 32.90 10.59
CA ASP A 345 -7.16 32.56 9.32
C ASP A 345 -8.33 33.49 8.98
N ARG A 346 -9.13 33.88 9.98
CA ARG A 346 -10.20 34.88 9.79
C ARG A 346 -9.62 36.24 9.41
N LEU A 347 -8.52 36.65 10.05
CA LEU A 347 -7.84 37.90 9.73
C LEU A 347 -7.25 37.90 8.31
N ARG A 348 -6.60 36.80 7.90
CA ARG A 348 -6.07 36.64 6.53
C ARG A 348 -7.16 36.69 5.47
N ARG A 349 -8.30 36.03 5.70
CA ARG A 349 -9.46 36.07 4.79
C ARG A 349 -10.08 37.47 4.72
N ALA A 350 -10.20 38.16 5.85
CA ALA A 350 -10.72 39.53 5.89
C ALA A 350 -9.82 40.50 5.13
N ILE A 351 -8.50 40.44 5.33
CA ILE A 351 -7.52 41.26 4.59
C ILE A 351 -7.61 40.99 3.09
N ALA A 352 -7.72 39.72 2.67
CA ALA A 352 -7.84 39.35 1.26
C ALA A 352 -9.11 39.92 0.60
N LEU A 353 -10.26 39.85 1.29
CA LEU A 353 -11.53 40.37 0.79
C LEU A 353 -11.54 41.91 0.71
N VAL A 354 -11.01 42.60 1.72
CA VAL A 354 -10.88 44.06 1.71
C VAL A 354 -9.93 44.51 0.59
N GLY A 355 -8.80 43.83 0.42
CA GLY A 355 -7.84 44.10 -0.65
C GLY A 355 -8.47 43.93 -2.05
N ALA A 356 -9.23 42.86 -2.26
CA ALA A 356 -9.96 42.62 -3.52
C ALA A 356 -11.02 43.70 -3.79
N GLY A 357 -11.74 44.15 -2.76
CA GLY A 357 -12.72 45.24 -2.87
C GLY A 357 -12.08 46.57 -3.27
N ILE A 358 -10.96 46.95 -2.66
CA ILE A 358 -10.22 48.17 -3.01
C ILE A 358 -9.72 48.11 -4.45
N ALA A 359 -9.16 46.97 -4.88
CA ALA A 359 -8.69 46.79 -6.25
C ALA A 359 -9.81 46.96 -7.29
N ALA A 360 -11.00 46.41 -7.01
CA ALA A 360 -12.17 46.56 -7.88
C ALA A 360 -12.64 48.03 -7.99
N ILE A 361 -12.65 48.78 -6.88
CA ILE A 361 -13.03 50.21 -6.88
C ILE A 361 -12.04 51.03 -7.72
N VAL A 362 -10.74 50.78 -7.56
CA VAL A 362 -9.69 51.46 -8.34
C VAL A 362 -9.85 51.15 -9.84
N ALA A 363 -10.11 49.89 -10.21
CA ALA A 363 -10.34 49.51 -11.60
C ALA A 363 -11.55 50.24 -12.21
N VAL A 364 -12.66 50.34 -11.48
CA VAL A 364 -13.85 51.09 -11.92
C VAL A 364 -13.53 52.58 -12.07
N ALA A 365 -12.83 53.18 -11.11
CA ALA A 365 -12.44 54.60 -11.19
C ALA A 365 -11.56 54.90 -12.41
N VAL A 366 -10.59 54.01 -12.71
CA VAL A 366 -9.74 54.12 -13.90
C VAL A 366 -10.57 54.00 -15.19
N LEU A 367 -11.51 53.06 -15.25
CA LEU A 367 -12.39 52.89 -16.41
C LEU A 367 -13.31 54.11 -16.62
N LEU A 368 -13.86 54.67 -15.54
CA LEU A 368 -14.68 55.88 -15.59
C LEU A 368 -13.86 57.09 -16.04
N ALA A 369 -12.65 57.26 -15.51
CA ALA A 369 -11.74 58.32 -15.93
C ALA A 369 -11.36 58.17 -17.42
N ALA A 370 -11.02 56.97 -17.87
CA ALA A 370 -10.72 56.67 -19.26
C ALA A 370 -11.93 56.98 -20.18
N ALA A 371 -13.14 56.60 -19.77
CA ALA A 371 -14.37 56.90 -20.49
C ALA A 371 -14.65 58.42 -20.55
N ALA A 372 -14.45 59.14 -19.46
CA ALA A 372 -14.60 60.60 -19.38
C ALA A 372 -13.60 61.32 -20.29
N ILE A 373 -12.32 60.91 -20.29
CA ILE A 373 -11.28 61.47 -21.16
C ILE A 373 -11.63 61.20 -22.63
N ARG A 374 -12.08 59.99 -22.97
CA ARG A 374 -12.48 59.63 -24.35
C ARG A 374 -13.69 60.45 -24.81
N ARG A 375 -14.66 60.67 -23.93
CA ARG A 375 -15.85 61.50 -24.19
C ARG A 375 -15.50 62.98 -24.35
N SER A 376 -14.59 63.49 -23.52
CA SER A 376 -14.08 64.87 -23.60
C SER A 376 -13.36 65.12 -24.92
N ARG A 377 -12.45 64.22 -25.33
CA ARG A 377 -11.76 64.30 -26.63
C ARG A 377 -12.72 64.27 -27.82
N ARG A 378 -13.79 63.47 -27.78
CA ARG A 378 -14.82 63.41 -28.83
C ARG A 378 -15.68 64.67 -28.93
N ARG A 379 -15.78 65.47 -27.86
CA ARG A 379 -16.63 66.67 -27.80
C ARG A 379 -15.86 67.98 -28.00
N HIS A 380 -14.58 67.92 -28.37
CA HIS A 380 -13.70 69.09 -28.54
C HIS A 380 -13.76 70.08 -27.38
N TRP A 381 -13.90 69.58 -26.15
CA TRP A 381 -14.06 70.43 -24.98
C TRP A 381 -12.75 71.19 -24.72
N ARG A 382 -12.82 72.52 -24.76
CA ARG A 382 -11.71 73.39 -24.34
C ARG A 382 -11.98 73.83 -22.89
N PRO A 383 -11.07 73.60 -21.94
CA PRO A 383 -11.23 74.12 -20.59
C PRO A 383 -11.29 75.65 -20.65
N ALA A 384 -12.27 76.24 -19.97
CA ALA A 384 -12.30 77.68 -19.76
C ALA A 384 -11.11 78.04 -18.86
N LEU A 385 -10.10 78.70 -19.42
CA LEU A 385 -9.06 79.35 -18.64
C LEU A 385 -9.73 80.44 -17.81
N ALA A 386 -9.43 80.47 -16.51
CA ALA A 386 -9.89 81.54 -15.62
C ALA A 386 -9.39 82.90 -16.15
N PRO A 387 -10.18 83.98 -16.09
CA PRO A 387 -9.71 85.31 -16.45
C PRO A 387 -8.53 85.70 -15.54
N PRO A 388 -7.51 86.42 -16.06
CA PRO A 388 -6.35 86.82 -15.27
C PRO A 388 -6.78 87.66 -14.07
N ALA A 389 -6.13 87.42 -12.92
CA ALA A 389 -6.39 88.16 -11.69
C ALA A 389 -6.13 89.67 -11.88
N PRO A 390 -6.92 90.54 -11.23
CA PRO A 390 -6.67 91.98 -11.26
C PRO A 390 -5.29 92.27 -10.65
N VAL A 391 -4.50 93.08 -11.37
CA VAL A 391 -3.22 93.60 -10.89
C VAL A 391 -3.53 94.58 -9.75
N HIS A 392 -3.04 94.28 -8.54
CA HIS A 392 -3.02 95.24 -7.45
C HIS A 392 -1.72 96.03 -7.53
N ASP A 393 -1.81 97.36 -7.48
CA ASP A 393 -0.63 98.24 -7.42
C ASP A 393 0.23 97.90 -6.19
N GLU A 394 1.54 97.75 -6.42
CA GLU A 394 2.53 97.45 -5.39
C GLU A 394 2.58 98.58 -4.33
N PRO A 395 2.58 98.26 -3.01
CA PRO A 395 2.79 99.28 -1.98
C PRO A 395 4.21 99.84 -2.04
N LEU A 396 4.32 101.18 -2.02
CA LEU A 396 5.58 101.93 -1.90
C LEU A 396 6.50 101.35 -0.81
N GLU A 397 7.67 100.89 -1.23
CA GLU A 397 8.76 100.49 -0.34
C GLU A 397 9.20 101.69 0.54
N PRO A 398 9.22 101.57 1.87
CA PRO A 398 9.75 102.61 2.74
C PRO A 398 11.27 102.72 2.54
N GLY A 399 11.72 103.94 2.27
CA GLY A 399 13.12 104.27 1.96
C GLY A 399 14.13 103.86 3.05
N PRO A 400 15.42 103.78 2.69
CA PRO A 400 16.46 103.18 3.50
C PRO A 400 16.70 103.92 4.83
N PRO A 401 17.11 103.19 5.89
CA PRO A 401 17.28 103.74 7.23
C PRO A 401 18.38 104.80 7.29
N VAL A 402 18.09 105.91 7.96
CA VAL A 402 19.01 107.00 8.27
C VAL A 402 20.06 106.50 9.28
N MET A 403 21.33 106.46 8.85
CA MET A 403 22.48 106.22 9.71
C MET A 403 22.85 107.52 10.45
N LEU A 404 22.63 107.54 11.76
CA LEU A 404 23.21 108.53 12.67
C LEU A 404 24.72 108.24 12.83
N LEU A 405 25.57 109.09 12.25
CA LEU A 405 26.98 109.19 12.60
C LEU A 405 27.38 110.67 12.74
N ASP A 406 27.39 111.10 14.00
CA ASP A 406 28.40 111.92 14.68
C ASP A 406 29.32 112.80 13.79
N GLU A 407 29.03 114.11 13.74
CA GLU A 407 30.06 115.14 13.54
C GLU A 407 29.97 116.18 14.66
N ARG A 408 31.03 116.19 15.48
CA ARG A 408 31.30 117.14 16.55
C ARG A 408 31.79 118.50 16.02
N PRO A 409 31.71 119.57 16.83
CA PRO A 409 31.72 120.96 16.36
C PRO A 409 33.13 121.56 16.25
N GLY A 410 33.27 122.59 15.41
CA GLY A 410 34.50 123.38 15.32
C GLY A 410 34.36 124.71 14.57
N SER A 411 34.41 125.80 15.35
CA SER A 411 35.01 127.13 15.08
C SER A 411 34.48 128.02 13.94
N GLY A 412 34.06 129.22 14.35
CA GLY A 412 33.84 130.41 13.52
C GLY A 412 33.05 131.47 14.26
#